data_AF-A0A3A0G8G8-F1
#
_entry.id   AF-A0A3A0G8G8-F1
#
_cell.length_a   1.000
_cell.length_b   1.000
_cell.length_c   1.000
_cell.angle_alpha   90.00
_cell.angle_beta   90.00
_cell.angle_gamma   90.00
#
_symmetry.space_group_name_H-M   'P 1'
#
loop_
_entity.id
_entity.type
_entity.pdbx_description
1 polymer ?
#
loop_
_entity_poly.entity_id
_entity_poly.type
_entity_poly.pdbx_seq_one_letter_code
_entity_poly.pdbx_strand_id
1 'polypeptide(L)'
;MPLSLVAAAALPWSLASALAQYRLRPAARAGWWLYQSAVIVGGLGLTILLAPQLAFVFLLLPVFPVILGVLAAAGMAVDRPWAVALGNALFFGWLLVAVFPLA
;
A
#
# COMPACT_ATOMS: atom_id res chain seq x y z
N MET A 1 2.69 -12.26 14.06
CA MET A 1 3.94 -12.00 13.29
C MET A 1 4.61 -10.72 13.77
N PRO A 2 5.96 -10.62 13.84
CA PRO A 2 6.64 -9.40 14.26
C PRO A 2 6.53 -8.31 13.18
N LEU A 3 6.28 -7.07 13.61
CA LEU A 3 6.19 -5.88 12.77
C LEU A 3 7.38 -5.74 11.81
N SER A 4 8.58 -6.09 12.28
CA SER A 4 9.82 -6.01 11.52
C SER A 4 9.80 -6.88 10.27
N LEU A 5 9.23 -8.09 10.32
CA LEU A 5 9.13 -8.97 9.14
C LEU A 5 8.12 -8.43 8.12
N VAL A 6 6.96 -7.96 8.57
CA VAL A 6 5.92 -7.42 7.68
C VAL A 6 6.40 -6.13 7.02
N ALA A 7 7.07 -5.26 7.78
CA ALA A 7 7.66 -4.04 7.24
C ALA A 7 8.79 -4.37 6.25
N ALA A 8 9.66 -5.35 6.54
CA ALA A 8 10.70 -5.78 5.62
C ALA A 8 10.12 -6.33 4.31
N ALA A 9 9.01 -7.07 4.37
CA ALA A 9 8.32 -7.58 3.19
C ALA A 9 7.63 -6.47 2.36
N ALA A 10 7.13 -5.43 3.03
CA ALA A 10 6.49 -4.29 2.37
C ALA A 10 7.52 -3.31 1.76
N LEU A 11 8.75 -3.27 2.29
CA LEU A 11 9.76 -2.28 1.93
C LEU A 11 10.09 -2.22 0.42
N PRO A 12 10.31 -3.33 -0.31
CA PRO A 12 10.64 -3.26 -1.73
C PRO A 12 9.54 -2.57 -2.56
N TRP A 13 8.28 -2.88 -2.26
CA TRP A 13 7.13 -2.27 -2.92
C TRP A 13 6.96 -0.79 -2.54
N SER A 14 7.10 -0.47 -1.25
CA SER A 14 7.06 0.91 -0.76
C SER A 14 8.16 1.76 -1.38
N LEU A 15 9.36 1.22 -1.54
CA LEU A 15 10.49 1.89 -2.20
C LEU A 15 10.23 2.10 -3.69
N ALA A 16 9.78 1.06 -4.40
CA ALA A 16 9.44 1.17 -5.81
C ALA A 16 8.36 2.25 -6.05
N SER A 17 7.31 2.27 -5.22
CA SER A 17 6.26 3.30 -5.32
C SER A 17 6.78 4.69 -4.97
N ALA A 18 7.62 4.84 -3.93
CA ALA A 18 8.22 6.12 -3.56
C ALA A 18 9.16 6.67 -4.66
N LEU A 19 9.94 5.79 -5.30
CA LEU A 19 10.81 6.16 -6.42
C LEU A 19 9.99 6.54 -7.67
N ALA A 20 8.93 5.79 -7.99
CA ALA A 20 8.05 6.11 -9.11
C ALA A 20 7.35 7.47 -8.93
N GLN A 21 7.07 7.87 -7.68
CA GLN A 21 6.44 9.15 -7.35
C GLN A 21 7.43 10.30 -7.13
N TYR A 22 8.73 10.02 -7.15
CA TYR A 22 9.77 11.02 -6.86
C TYR A 22 9.79 12.10 -7.95
N ARG A 23 9.69 13.37 -7.54
CA ARG A 23 9.64 14.55 -8.43
C ARG A 23 8.51 14.54 -9.48
N LEU A 24 7.49 13.69 -9.33
CA LEU A 24 6.29 13.78 -10.17
C LEU A 24 5.45 15.00 -9.79
N ARG A 25 4.81 15.60 -10.80
CA ARG A 25 3.78 16.63 -10.60
C ARG A 25 2.57 16.02 -9.87
N PRO A 26 1.79 16.80 -9.10
CA PRO A 26 0.64 16.28 -8.34
C PRO A 26 -0.36 15.47 -9.18
N ALA A 27 -0.68 15.93 -10.39
CA ALA A 27 -1.57 15.21 -11.31
C ALA A 27 -1.00 13.84 -11.76
N ALA A 28 0.30 13.77 -12.05
CA ALA A 28 0.96 12.52 -12.41
C ALA A 28 1.02 11.55 -11.22
N ARG A 29 1.20 12.07 -10.00
CA ARG A 29 1.14 11.28 -8.77
C ARG A 29 -0.27 10.73 -8.51
N ALA A 30 -1.31 11.53 -8.73
CA ALA A 30 -2.70 11.07 -8.65
C ALA A 30 -2.98 9.96 -9.69
N GLY A 31 -2.49 10.11 -10.91
CA GLY A 31 -2.56 9.05 -11.93
C GLY A 31 -1.85 7.76 -11.50
N TRP A 32 -0.66 7.89 -10.90
CA TRP A 32 0.08 6.74 -10.35
C TRP A 32 -0.66 6.06 -9.19
N TRP A 33 -1.23 6.84 -8.28
CA TRP A 33 -2.07 6.33 -7.19
C TRP A 33 -3.30 5.58 -7.72
N LEU A 34 -3.99 6.12 -8.72
CA LEU A 34 -5.13 5.46 -9.36
C LEU A 34 -4.71 4.15 -10.01
N TYR A 35 -3.61 4.15 -10.76
CA TYR A 35 -3.08 2.94 -11.39
C TYR A 35 -2.74 1.87 -10.35
N GLN A 36 -1.99 2.22 -9.31
CA GLN A 36 -1.61 1.29 -8.24
C GLN A 36 -2.85 0.74 -7.51
N SER A 37 -3.85 1.60 -7.26
CA SER A 37 -5.11 1.21 -6.64
C SER A 37 -5.89 0.24 -7.52
N ALA A 38 -5.99 0.52 -8.83
CA ALA A 38 -6.68 -0.34 -9.79
C ALA A 38 -6.01 -1.72 -9.89
N VAL A 39 -4.68 -1.79 -9.93
CA VAL A 39 -3.92 -3.05 -9.97
C VAL A 39 -4.18 -3.88 -8.71
N ILE A 40 -4.13 -3.27 -7.53
CA ILE A 40 -4.34 -3.98 -6.26
C ILE A 40 -5.79 -4.43 -6.12
N VAL A 41 -6.77 -3.54 -6.36
CA VAL A 41 -8.20 -3.87 -6.29
C VAL A 41 -8.55 -4.96 -7.32
N GLY A 42 -8.02 -4.87 -8.54
CA GLY A 42 -8.21 -5.88 -9.57
C GLY A 42 -7.62 -7.23 -9.19
N GLY A 43 -6.40 -7.26 -8.65
CA GLY A 43 -5.75 -8.50 -8.19
C GLY A 43 -6.48 -9.15 -7.01
N LEU A 44 -6.95 -8.36 -6.05
CA LEU A 44 -7.75 -8.86 -4.93
C LEU A 44 -9.12 -9.35 -5.39
N GLY A 45 -9.78 -8.62 -6.31
CA GLY A 45 -11.03 -9.05 -6.93
C GLY A 45 -10.86 -10.38 -7.66
N LEU A 46 -9.79 -10.54 -8.44
CA LEU A 46 -9.45 -11.80 -9.08
C LEU A 46 -9.22 -12.93 -8.07
N THR A 47 -8.53 -12.64 -6.97
CA THR A 47 -8.30 -13.60 -5.88
C THR A 47 -9.61 -14.08 -5.27
N ILE A 48 -10.57 -13.18 -5.02
CA ILE A 48 -11.90 -13.52 -4.51
C ILE A 48 -12.66 -14.42 -5.50
N LEU A 49 -12.58 -14.13 -6.80
CA LEU A 49 -13.22 -14.94 -7.84
C LEU A 49 -12.65 -16.38 -7.89
N LEU A 50 -11.33 -16.52 -7.75
CA LEU A 50 -10.64 -17.82 -7.81
C LEU A 50 -10.72 -18.60 -6.49
N ALA A 51 -10.80 -17.91 -5.35
CA ALA A 51 -10.87 -18.50 -4.02
C ALA A 51 -12.00 -17.84 -3.19
N PRO A 52 -13.26 -18.23 -3.41
CA PRO A 52 -14.43 -17.59 -2.78
C PRO A 52 -14.41 -17.62 -1.24
N GLN A 53 -13.73 -18.60 -0.65
CA GLN A 53 -13.50 -18.69 0.79
C GLN A 53 -12.75 -17.48 1.38
N LEU A 54 -12.08 -16.68 0.54
CA LEU A 54 -11.43 -15.43 0.93
C LEU A 54 -12.33 -14.20 0.75
N ALA A 55 -13.66 -14.37 0.64
CA ALA A 55 -14.59 -13.25 0.42
C ALA A 55 -14.51 -12.13 1.48
N PHE A 56 -14.01 -12.40 2.69
CA PHE A 56 -13.75 -11.34 3.69
C PHE A 56 -12.79 -10.25 3.17
N VAL A 57 -11.89 -10.60 2.23
CA VAL A 57 -10.97 -9.67 1.56
C VAL A 57 -11.73 -8.57 0.81
N PHE A 58 -13.00 -8.79 0.45
CA PHE A 58 -13.85 -7.78 -0.16
C PHE A 58 -13.95 -6.50 0.69
N LEU A 59 -13.93 -6.63 2.03
CA LEU A 59 -13.92 -5.50 2.95
C LEU A 59 -12.66 -4.63 2.80
N LEU A 60 -11.56 -5.19 2.31
CA LEU A 60 -10.30 -4.47 2.10
C LEU A 60 -10.27 -3.72 0.77
N LEU A 61 -11.08 -4.10 -0.22
CA LEU A 61 -11.09 -3.48 -1.54
C LEU A 61 -11.24 -1.94 -1.50
N PRO A 62 -12.19 -1.34 -0.75
CA PRO A 62 -12.26 0.11 -0.63
C PRO A 62 -11.18 0.70 0.29
N VAL A 63 -10.65 -0.09 1.22
CA VAL A 63 -9.68 0.36 2.22
C VAL A 63 -8.30 0.57 1.60
N PHE A 64 -7.86 -0.30 0.70
CA PHE A 64 -6.55 -0.18 0.05
C PHE A 64 -6.35 1.15 -0.72
N PRO A 65 -7.27 1.58 -1.61
CA PRO A 65 -7.15 2.87 -2.28
C PRO A 65 -7.03 4.05 -1.32
N VAL A 66 -7.79 4.05 -0.22
CA VAL A 66 -7.75 5.11 0.80
C VAL A 66 -6.38 5.13 1.49
N ILE A 67 -5.89 3.98 1.95
CA ILE A 67 -4.56 3.87 2.59
C ILE A 67 -3.47 4.34 1.62
N LEU A 68 -3.46 3.85 0.38
CA LEU A 68 -2.47 4.23 -0.63
C LEU A 68 -2.54 5.73 -0.94
N GLY A 69 -3.73 6.32 -0.92
CA GLY A 69 -3.92 7.76 -1.13
C GLY A 69 -3.32 8.57 0.00
N VAL A 70 -3.58 8.17 1.26
CA VAL A 70 -2.99 8.80 2.44
C VAL A 70 -1.46 8.70 2.41
N LEU A 71 -0.90 7.53 2.07
CA LEU A 71 0.55 7.34 1.99
C LEU A 71 1.19 8.16 0.85
N ALA A 72 0.53 8.23 -0.31
CA ALA A 72 0.98 9.06 -1.43
C ALA A 72 0.95 10.56 -1.10
N ALA A 73 -0.08 11.00 -0.36
CA ALA A 73 -0.23 12.37 0.11
C ALA A 73 0.81 12.72 1.20
N ALA A 74 0.99 11.85 2.19
CA ALA A 74 2.01 12.01 3.23
C ALA A 74 3.42 12.09 2.61
N GLY A 75 3.70 11.27 1.59
CA GLY A 75 4.94 11.33 0.83
C GLY A 75 5.13 12.60 -0.01
N MET A 76 4.18 13.54 -0.07
CA MET A 76 4.40 14.85 -0.70
C MET A 76 5.20 15.80 0.20
N ALA A 77 5.16 15.59 1.51
CA ALA A 77 5.86 16.43 2.47
C ALA A 77 7.35 16.05 2.63
N VAL A 78 7.82 15.02 1.93
CA VAL A 78 9.16 14.43 2.14
C VAL A 78 9.89 14.23 0.82
N ASP A 79 10.99 14.96 0.64
CA ASP A 79 11.82 14.91 -0.58
C ASP A 79 12.80 13.72 -0.65
N ARG A 80 12.74 12.80 0.33
CA ARG A 80 13.63 11.65 0.41
C ARG A 80 12.84 10.35 0.18
N PRO A 81 12.97 9.68 -0.98
CA PRO A 81 12.16 8.50 -1.31
C PRO A 81 12.40 7.35 -0.34
N TRP A 82 13.62 7.20 0.18
CA TRP A 82 13.95 6.20 1.21
C TRP A 82 13.22 6.43 2.53
N ALA A 83 13.07 7.70 2.95
CA ALA A 83 12.33 8.03 4.17
C ALA A 83 10.83 7.76 4.00
N VAL A 84 10.28 8.10 2.83
CA VAL A 84 8.88 7.76 2.47
C VAL A 84 8.68 6.25 2.42
N ALA A 85 9.60 5.51 1.81
CA ALA A 85 9.52 4.05 1.72
C ALA A 85 9.51 3.39 3.10
N LEU A 86 10.44 3.80 3.98
CA LEU A 86 10.53 3.26 5.32
C LEU A 86 9.30 3.58 6.16
N GLY A 87 8.83 4.83 6.12
CA GLY A 87 7.61 5.25 6.80
C GLY A 87 6.39 4.48 6.32
N ASN A 88 6.22 4.35 5.01
CA ASN A 88 5.12 3.60 4.42
C ASN A 88 5.17 2.12 4.78
N ALA A 89 6.35 1.49 4.74
CA ALA A 89 6.53 0.08 5.09
C ALA A 89 6.23 -0.20 6.57
N LEU A 90 6.71 0.68 7.47
CA LEU A 90 6.44 0.57 8.91
C LEU A 90 4.96 0.78 9.22
N PHE A 91 4.33 1.81 8.63
CA PHE A 91 2.90 2.08 8.84
C PHE A 91 2.03 0.95 8.30
N PHE A 92 2.32 0.48 7.09
CA PHE A 92 1.59 -0.62 6.47
C PHE A 92 1.77 -1.92 7.25
N GLY A 93 2.99 -2.22 7.71
CA GLY A 93 3.26 -3.36 8.58
C GLY A 93 2.50 -3.28 9.90
N TRP A 94 2.45 -2.11 10.52
CA TRP A 94 1.69 -1.90 11.76
C TRP A 94 0.18 -2.09 11.52
N LEU A 95 -0.34 -1.50 10.44
CA LEU A 95 -1.76 -1.63 10.08
C LEU A 95 -2.15 -3.08 9.86
N LEU A 96 -1.32 -3.86 9.16
CA LEU A 96 -1.59 -5.29 8.96
C LEU A 96 -1.57 -6.07 10.27
N VAL A 97 -0.60 -5.83 11.15
CA VAL A 97 -0.54 -6.49 12.47
C VAL A 97 -1.74 -6.11 13.35
N ALA A 98 -2.19 -4.85 13.27
CA ALA A 98 -3.32 -4.35 14.06
C ALA A 98 -4.68 -4.88 13.57
N VAL A 99 -4.89 -4.93 12.25
CA VAL A 99 -6.17 -5.34 11.63
C VAL A 99 -6.29 -6.86 11.52
N PHE A 100 -5.18 -7.54 11.26
CA PHE A 100 -5.10 -9.00 11.21
C PHE A 100 -4.21 -9.48 12.36
N PRO A 101 -4.74 -9.51 13.60
CA PRO A 101 -4.06 -10.16 14.70
C PRO A 101 -4.02 -11.66 14.40
N LEU A 102 -2.99 -12.07 13.67
CA LEU A 102 -2.62 -13.47 13.52
C LEU A 102 -2.05 -13.89 14.88
N ALA A 103 -2.94 -14.39 15.74
CA ALA A 103 -2.62 -15.12 16.96
C ALA A 103 -1.73 -16.33 16.63
#